data_AF-A0A662Q863-F1
#
_entry.id   AF-A0A662Q863-F1
#
_cell.length_a   1.000
_cell.length_b   1.000
_cell.length_c   1.000
_cell.angle_alpha   90.00
_cell.angle_beta   90.00
_cell.angle_gamma   90.00
#
_symmetry.space_group_name_H-M   'P 1'
#
loop_
_entity.id
_entity.type
_entity.pdbx_description
1 polymer ?
#
loop_
_entity_poly.entity_id
_entity_poly.type
_entity_poly.pdbx_seq_one_letter_code
_entity_poly.pdbx_strand_id
1 'polypeptide(L)'
;NPFTSLNAIFSDGEKLYAYNRCLEGSDLRSICYKDSPYYTLTFLDEGDMLIVASEKLWKDDNWIKLSNGDLLTAWVDGEEVEHEVKHISG
;
A
#
# COMPACT_ATOMS: atom_id res chain seq x y z
N ASN A 1 7.00 -21.12 -9.51
CA ASN A 1 5.60 -21.03 -9.07
C ASN A 1 5.00 -19.85 -9.83
N PRO A 2 4.02 -20.01 -10.74
CA PRO A 2 3.45 -18.85 -11.40
C PRO A 2 2.60 -18.11 -10.37
N PHE A 3 2.66 -16.78 -10.34
CA PHE A 3 2.04 -15.89 -9.34
C PHE A 3 2.82 -15.76 -8.01
N THR A 4 4.03 -15.20 -8.08
CA THR A 4 4.89 -14.92 -6.92
C THR A 4 4.65 -13.55 -6.28
N SER A 5 4.02 -12.61 -6.98
CA SER A 5 3.72 -11.28 -6.45
C SER A 5 2.31 -10.86 -6.83
N LEU A 6 1.61 -10.20 -5.91
CA LEU A 6 0.29 -9.63 -6.09
C LEU A 6 0.21 -8.31 -5.32
N ASN A 7 0.22 -7.22 -6.06
CA ASN A 7 -0.25 -5.94 -5.56
C ASN A 7 -1.66 -5.72 -6.08
N ALA A 8 -2.60 -5.49 -5.19
CA ALA A 8 -3.99 -5.26 -5.53
C ALA A 8 -4.50 -4.04 -4.78
N ILE A 9 -5.19 -3.15 -5.49
CA ILE A 9 -5.98 -2.06 -4.93
C ILE A 9 -7.39 -2.23 -5.48
N PHE A 10 -8.39 -2.35 -4.62
CA PHE A 10 -9.78 -2.56 -5.01
C PHE A 10 -10.72 -1.99 -3.96
N SER A 11 -11.99 -1.87 -4.33
CA SER A 11 -13.03 -1.34 -3.45
C SER A 11 -14.34 -2.09 -3.71
N ASP A 12 -15.16 -2.20 -2.68
CA ASP A 12 -16.55 -2.65 -2.76
C ASP A 12 -17.56 -1.49 -2.83
N GLY A 13 -17.09 -0.24 -2.83
CA GLY A 13 -17.90 0.98 -2.81
C GLY A 13 -18.10 1.58 -1.42
N GLU A 14 -17.80 0.85 -0.34
CA GLU A 14 -17.83 1.35 1.04
C GLU A 14 -16.43 1.43 1.66
N LYS A 15 -15.56 0.48 1.31
CA LYS A 15 -14.18 0.37 1.81
C LYS A 15 -13.18 0.32 0.67
N LEU A 16 -11.97 0.78 0.96
CA LEU A 16 -10.80 0.62 0.12
C LEU A 16 -9.90 -0.48 0.70
N TYR A 17 -9.42 -1.36 -0.17
CA TYR A 17 -8.52 -2.45 0.18
C TYR A 17 -7.24 -2.33 -0.63
N ALA A 18 -6.10 -2.45 0.04
CA ALA A 18 -4.81 -2.54 -0.63
C ALA A 18 -3.97 -3.67 -0.04
N TYR A 19 -3.64 -4.65 -0.86
CA TYR A 19 -2.83 -5.80 -0.47
C TYR A 19 -1.48 -5.76 -1.17
N ASN A 20 -0.41 -5.86 -0.39
CA ASN A 20 0.95 -6.00 -0.90
C ASN A 20 1.44 -7.43 -0.71
N ARG A 21 1.79 -8.11 -1.79
CA ARG A 21 2.54 -9.37 -1.75
C ARG A 21 3.62 -9.37 -2.79
N CYS A 22 4.85 -9.52 -2.34
CA CYS A 22 6.02 -9.51 -3.19
C CYS A 22 7.01 -10.57 -2.70
N LEU A 23 7.17 -11.67 -3.45
CA LEU A 23 8.11 -12.75 -3.11
C LEU A 23 9.46 -12.63 -3.82
N GLU A 24 9.64 -11.68 -4.75
CA GLU A 24 10.87 -11.45 -5.52
C GLU A 24 11.12 -9.95 -5.73
N GLY A 25 12.38 -9.53 -5.88
CA GLY A 25 12.72 -8.13 -6.21
C GLY A 25 13.01 -7.23 -5.01
N SER A 26 13.30 -7.79 -3.82
CA SER A 26 13.84 -7.04 -2.68
C SER A 26 15.13 -6.27 -3.02
N ASP A 27 15.89 -6.82 -3.97
CA ASP A 27 17.18 -6.28 -4.42
C ASP A 27 17.00 -5.26 -5.58
N LEU A 28 15.78 -5.16 -6.12
CA LEU A 28 15.41 -4.18 -7.12
C LEU A 28 14.91 -2.90 -6.43
N ARG A 29 15.17 -1.76 -7.06
CA ARG A 29 14.81 -0.43 -6.53
C ARG A 29 13.55 0.10 -7.20
N SER A 30 12.80 0.94 -6.48
CA SER A 30 11.68 1.69 -7.02
C SER A 30 12.04 2.49 -8.27
N ILE A 31 11.10 2.66 -9.19
CA ILE A 31 11.35 3.35 -10.45
C ILE A 31 11.40 4.86 -10.21
N CYS A 32 10.43 5.40 -9.46
CA CYS A 32 10.30 6.85 -9.27
C CYS A 32 11.52 7.48 -8.59
N TYR A 33 11.92 6.95 -7.43
CA TYR A 33 12.96 7.58 -6.59
C TYR A 33 14.14 6.68 -6.25
N LYS A 34 14.08 5.39 -6.59
CA LYS A 34 15.12 4.38 -6.35
C LYS A 34 15.54 4.20 -4.88
N ASP A 35 14.73 4.66 -3.94
CA ASP A 35 15.02 4.69 -2.51
C ASP A 35 14.21 3.67 -1.68
N SER A 36 13.28 2.97 -2.31
CA SER A 36 12.54 1.85 -1.73
C SER A 36 12.75 0.57 -2.54
N PRO A 37 12.45 -0.61 -1.97
CA PRO A 37 12.35 -1.84 -2.74
C PRO A 37 11.31 -1.70 -3.85
N TYR A 38 11.53 -2.43 -4.94
CA TYR A 38 10.60 -2.53 -6.05
C TYR A 38 9.31 -3.24 -5.61
N TYR A 39 8.17 -2.89 -6.21
CA TYR A 39 6.83 -3.44 -5.90
C TYR A 39 6.28 -3.20 -4.48
N THR A 40 6.82 -2.28 -3.69
CA THR A 40 6.23 -1.94 -2.38
C THR A 40 5.11 -0.91 -2.53
N LEU A 41 3.85 -1.32 -2.30
CA LEU A 41 2.74 -0.37 -2.19
C LEU A 41 3.00 0.60 -1.04
N THR A 42 2.59 1.85 -1.22
CA THR A 42 2.68 2.89 -0.21
C THR A 42 1.36 3.58 -0.03
N PHE A 43 1.11 4.10 1.16
CA PHE A 43 -0.03 4.96 1.43
C PHE A 43 0.39 6.24 2.15
N LEU A 44 -0.42 7.29 2.01
CA LEU A 44 -0.29 8.55 2.72
C LEU A 44 -1.62 8.84 3.40
N ASP A 45 -1.56 9.17 4.67
CA ASP A 45 -2.70 9.48 5.54
C ASP A 45 -2.63 10.96 5.95
N GLU A 46 -3.63 11.72 5.53
CA GLU A 46 -3.80 13.14 5.84
C GLU A 46 -5.00 13.39 6.80
N GLY A 47 -5.58 12.32 7.36
CA GLY A 47 -6.74 12.35 8.26
C GLY A 47 -8.08 12.40 7.54
N ASP A 48 -8.32 13.40 6.69
CA ASP A 48 -9.56 13.51 5.88
C ASP A 48 -9.44 12.83 4.51
N MET A 49 -8.24 12.37 4.16
CA MET A 49 -7.93 11.73 2.90
C MET A 49 -6.86 10.65 3.09
N LEU A 50 -7.04 9.53 2.39
CA LEU A 50 -6.05 8.47 2.28
C LEU A 50 -5.70 8.22 0.82
N ILE A 51 -4.41 8.28 0.49
CA ILE A 51 -3.90 7.99 -0.85
C ILE A 51 -3.17 6.66 -0.82
N VAL A 52 -3.50 5.74 -1.72
CA VAL A 52 -2.74 4.49 -1.92
C VAL A 52 -2.14 4.49 -3.32
N ALA A 53 -0.85 4.18 -3.42
CA ALA A 53 -0.13 4.21 -4.68
C ALA A 53 0.84 3.02 -4.82
N SER A 54 1.22 2.72 -6.07
CA SER A 54 2.20 1.68 -6.37
C SER A 54 3.60 2.00 -5.84
N GLU A 55 3.94 3.29 -5.76
CA GLU A 55 5.16 3.84 -5.19
C GLU A 55 4.81 5.25 -4.67
N LYS A 56 5.61 5.80 -3.74
CA LYS A 56 5.39 7.19 -3.30
C LYS A 56 5.47 8.15 -4.48
N LEU A 57 4.55 9.10 -4.52
CA LEU A 57 4.39 10.01 -5.65
C LEU A 57 5.28 11.27 -5.53
N TRP A 58 5.73 11.61 -4.32
CA TRP A 58 6.66 12.70 -4.01
C TRP A 58 7.45 12.44 -2.71
N LYS A 59 8.41 13.30 -2.36
CA LYS A 59 9.41 13.03 -1.32
C LYS A 59 9.12 13.61 0.07
N ASP A 60 8.37 14.69 0.14
CA ASP A 60 8.34 15.55 1.34
C ASP A 60 7.23 15.21 2.34
N ASP A 61 6.47 14.14 2.10
CA ASP A 61 5.37 13.68 2.96
C ASP A 61 5.66 12.33 3.60
N ASN A 62 4.88 12.02 4.65
CA ASN A 62 5.04 10.85 5.51
C ASN A 62 4.45 9.57 4.89
N TRP A 63 4.86 9.23 3.66
CA TRP A 63 4.44 8.00 3.01
C TRP A 63 4.83 6.76 3.81
N ILE A 64 3.86 5.90 4.09
CA ILE A 64 4.00 4.65 4.82
C ILE A 64 4.05 3.50 3.83
N LYS A 65 4.94 2.53 4.04
CA LYS A 65 5.08 1.34 3.20
C LYS A 65 4.17 0.23 3.72
N LEU A 66 3.47 -0.45 2.83
CA LEU A 66 2.83 -1.74 3.12
C LEU A 66 3.88 -2.84 2.94
N SER A 67 4.12 -3.62 3.98
CA SER A 67 5.08 -4.72 3.93
C SER A 67 4.51 -5.88 3.12
N ASN A 68 5.39 -6.79 2.69
CA ASN A 68 4.94 -8.04 2.07
C ASN A 68 4.03 -8.82 3.02
N GLY A 69 2.81 -9.09 2.58
CA GLY A 69 1.75 -9.76 3.35
C GLY A 69 0.76 -8.79 4.01
N ASP A 70 0.97 -7.48 3.93
CA ASP A 70 0.07 -6.51 4.58
C ASP A 70 -1.16 -6.21 3.73
N LEU A 71 -2.31 -6.18 4.41
CA LEU A 71 -3.60 -5.71 3.91
C LEU A 71 -3.98 -4.42 4.65
N LEU A 72 -4.02 -3.32 3.92
CA LEU A 72 -4.66 -2.08 4.33
C LEU A 72 -6.16 -2.17 4.04
N THR A 73 -6.98 -1.84 5.02
CA THR A 73 -8.42 -1.62 4.86
C THR A 73 -8.74 -0.22 5.35
N ALA A 74 -9.38 0.59 4.53
CA ALA A 74 -9.77 1.96 4.88
C ALA A 74 -11.27 2.19 4.64
N TRP A 75 -11.87 3.04 5.44
CA TRP A 75 -13.30 3.38 5.39
C TRP A 75 -13.53 4.81 5.86
N VAL A 76 -14.67 5.39 5.46
CA VAL A 76 -15.08 6.71 5.96
C VAL A 76 -15.87 6.51 7.26
N ASP A 77 -15.51 7.25 8.31
CA ASP A 77 -16.29 7.37 9.54
C ASP A 77 -16.57 8.85 9.82
N GLY A 78 -17.80 9.30 9.51
CA GLY A 78 -18.17 10.71 9.59
C GLY A 78 -17.43 11.56 8.55
N GLU A 79 -16.60 12.50 9.03
CA GLU A 79 -15.77 13.39 8.20
C GLU A 79 -14.31 12.92 8.09
N GLU A 80 -13.95 11.82 8.76
CA GLU A 80 -12.59 11.29 8.81
C GLU A 80 -12.45 10.01 7.98
N VAL A 81 -11.23 9.74 7.52
CA VAL A 81 -10.87 8.48 6.87
C VAL A 81 -10.08 7.62 7.84
N GLU A 82 -10.69 6.53 8.27
CA GLU A 82 -10.10 5.56 9.17
C GLU A 82 -9.44 4.43 8.37
N HIS A 83 -8.37 3.84 8.94
CA HIS A 83 -7.73 2.68 8.34
C HIS A 83 -7.11 1.73 9.36
N GLU A 84 -6.97 0.48 8.94
CA GLU A 84 -6.18 -0.52 9.64
C GLU A 84 -5.25 -1.25 8.68
N VAL A 85 -4.07 -1.63 9.19
CA VAL A 85 -3.14 -2.51 8.49
C VAL A 85 -3.08 -3.84 9.25
N LYS A 86 -3.41 -4.93 8.55
CA LYS A 86 -3.33 -6.30 9.08
C LYS A 86 -2.33 -7.11 8.28
N HIS A 87 -1.46 -7.82 8.98
CA HIS A 87 -0.58 -8.80 8.35
C HIS A 87 -1.35 -10.08 8.07
N ILE A 88 -1.43 -10.49 6.80
CA ILE A 88 -2.11 -11.71 6.36
C ILE A 88 -1.06 -12.78 6.11
N SER A 89 -0.86 -13.66 7.09
CA SER A 89 -0.10 -14.90 6.93
C SER A 89 -0.89 -15.87 6.05
N GLY A 90 -0.39 -16.13 4.84
CA GLY A 90 -0.90 -17.16 3.94
C GLY A 90 -0.21 -18.50 4.13
#